data_AF-W4K2T4-F1
#
_entry.id   AF-W4K2T4-F1
#
_cell.length_a   1.000
_cell.length_b   1.000
_cell.length_c   1.000
_cell.angle_alpha   90.00
_cell.angle_beta   90.00
_cell.angle_gamma   90.00
#
_symmetry.space_group_name_H-M   'P 1'
#
loop_
_entity.id
_entity.type
_entity.pdbx_description
1 polymer ?
#
loop_
_entity_poly.entity_id
_entity_poly.type
_entity_poly.pdbx_seq_one_letter_code
_entity_poly.pdbx_strand_id
1 'polypeptide(L)'
;MFSFRSHIASRKYIDLIHRETAKYANWDPSKKIEVGDYGHINRKTGEFEVEGNVYKHSSTAEKAALFPPNIGYPMLSYTVSSHVVARTGFEVTPQVGVQGIADASIKGEWQFGGKRGALLIMSHSRIESMPAELLEYITSSPLNEKGSLFKEKGLVTEIHTCPAYSLYMSAGNNEKLRLAFHVTTPIPSAPGATAGGKVGGEWWKEYDAGVYQDAAHPEGKHTFVPLFKLKKTPIRIRYRDSPPPGAMADDEWIDSPVPWHPLDEEGQEFKDDVGRRWQDECDELTSSYTGTRFR
;
A
#
# COMPACT_ATOMS: atom_id res chain seq x y z
N MET A 1 -8.62 26.06 -4.31
CA MET A 1 -7.15 26.07 -4.10
C MET A 1 -6.62 24.93 -3.20
N PHE A 2 -7.48 24.06 -2.63
CA PHE A 2 -7.08 22.96 -1.73
C PHE A 2 -6.58 21.66 -2.41
N SER A 3 -6.78 21.48 -3.73
CA SER A 3 -6.48 20.21 -4.41
C SER A 3 -4.98 19.96 -4.68
N PHE A 4 -4.19 21.00 -5.01
CA PHE A 4 -2.79 20.78 -5.40
C PHE A 4 -1.88 20.28 -4.26
N ARG A 5 -2.07 20.81 -3.04
CA ARG A 5 -1.31 20.36 -1.86
C ARG A 5 -1.66 18.94 -1.43
N SER A 6 -2.90 18.50 -1.68
CA SER A 6 -3.35 17.13 -1.39
C SER A 6 -2.61 16.10 -2.24
N HIS A 7 -2.42 16.37 -3.54
CA HIS A 7 -1.74 15.43 -4.45
C HIS A 7 -0.25 15.25 -4.13
N ILE A 8 0.44 16.34 -3.74
CA ILE A 8 1.85 16.27 -3.34
C ILE A 8 2.01 15.47 -2.05
N ALA A 9 1.13 15.70 -1.07
CA ALA A 9 1.11 14.95 0.18
C ALA A 9 0.85 13.47 -0.04
N SER A 10 -0.16 13.13 -0.87
CA SER A 10 -0.46 11.76 -1.29
C SER A 10 0.76 11.06 -1.87
N ARG A 11 1.39 11.67 -2.89
CA ARG A 11 2.53 11.09 -3.58
C ARG A 11 3.72 10.85 -2.65
N LYS A 12 4.04 11.81 -1.77
CA LYS A 12 5.12 11.66 -0.79
C LYS A 12 4.84 10.55 0.22
N TYR A 13 3.60 10.46 0.72
CA TYR A 13 3.21 9.39 1.63
C TYR A 13 3.34 8.01 0.97
N ILE A 14 2.83 7.86 -0.26
CA ILE A 14 2.90 6.61 -1.03
C ILE A 14 4.36 6.22 -1.28
N ASP A 15 5.21 7.17 -1.65
CA ASP A 15 6.64 6.97 -1.85
C ASP A 15 7.34 6.46 -0.58
N LEU A 16 7.06 7.08 0.57
CA LEU A 16 7.64 6.67 1.85
C LEU A 16 7.20 5.26 2.27
N ILE A 17 5.93 4.91 2.11
CA ILE A 17 5.43 3.56 2.43
C ILE A 17 5.95 2.51 1.43
N HIS A 18 6.06 2.87 0.15
CA HIS A 18 6.56 1.97 -0.89
C HIS A 18 8.00 1.56 -0.65
N ARG A 19 8.87 2.49 -0.26
CA ARG A 19 10.27 2.19 0.10
C ARG A 19 10.40 1.14 1.20
N GLU A 20 9.49 1.13 2.17
CA GLU A 20 9.53 0.20 3.31
C GLU A 20 8.89 -1.16 3.01
N THR A 21 8.02 -1.25 1.99
CA THR A 21 7.14 -2.41 1.80
C THR A 21 7.19 -3.04 0.41
N ALA A 22 7.77 -2.35 -0.57
CA ALA A 22 7.60 -2.61 -2.00
C ALA A 22 6.12 -2.70 -2.45
N LYS A 23 5.22 -2.05 -1.71
CA LYS A 23 3.77 -1.99 -1.96
C LYS A 23 3.31 -0.54 -2.05
N TYR A 24 2.25 -0.30 -2.80
CA TYR A 24 1.64 1.02 -2.91
C TYR A 24 0.64 1.22 -1.79
N ALA A 25 0.78 2.34 -1.08
CA ALA A 25 -0.27 2.77 -0.18
C ALA A 25 -1.44 3.34 -0.99
N ASN A 26 -2.65 3.01 -0.59
CA ASN A 26 -3.85 3.64 -1.12
C ASN A 26 -4.12 4.90 -0.29
N TRP A 27 -3.98 6.08 -0.90
CA TRP A 27 -4.23 7.35 -0.22
C TRP A 27 -5.70 7.53 0.21
N ASP A 28 -6.62 6.86 -0.49
CA ASP A 28 -8.03 6.77 -0.12
C ASP A 28 -8.41 5.29 0.03
N PRO A 29 -8.18 4.69 1.22
CA PRO A 29 -8.49 3.28 1.47
C PRO A 29 -9.94 2.89 1.28
N SER A 30 -10.87 3.84 1.13
CA SER A 30 -12.27 3.57 0.80
C SER A 30 -12.48 3.28 -0.69
N LYS A 31 -11.55 3.71 -1.56
CA LYS A 31 -11.55 3.32 -2.97
C LYS A 31 -11.29 1.83 -3.08
N LYS A 32 -12.19 1.17 -3.79
CA LYS A 32 -12.14 -0.27 -4.00
C LYS A 32 -11.01 -0.63 -4.97
N ILE A 33 -10.06 -1.40 -4.48
CA ILE A 33 -9.00 -2.05 -5.26
C ILE A 33 -9.10 -3.55 -4.95
N GLU A 34 -9.15 -4.38 -5.98
CA GLU A 34 -9.29 -5.83 -5.87
C GLU A 34 -8.08 -6.54 -6.46
N VAL A 35 -7.82 -7.76 -5.98
CA VAL A 35 -6.85 -8.66 -6.63
C VAL A 35 -7.28 -8.88 -8.08
N GLY A 36 -6.32 -8.77 -9.00
CA GLY A 36 -6.54 -8.87 -10.43
C GLY A 36 -6.91 -7.57 -11.12
N ASP A 37 -7.11 -6.45 -10.39
CA ASP A 37 -7.23 -5.14 -11.04
C ASP A 37 -5.96 -4.81 -11.82
N TYR A 38 -6.11 -4.22 -13.00
CA TYR A 38 -4.99 -3.75 -13.81
C TYR A 38 -5.20 -2.30 -14.24
N GLY A 39 -4.10 -1.56 -14.41
CA GLY A 39 -4.14 -0.14 -14.77
C GLY A 39 -2.79 0.55 -14.58
N HIS A 40 -2.80 1.85 -14.27
CA HIS A 40 -1.59 2.65 -14.13
C HIS A 40 -1.60 3.48 -12.84
N ILE A 41 -0.40 3.81 -12.34
CA ILE A 41 -0.26 4.79 -11.27
C ILE A 41 -0.22 6.18 -11.89
N ASN A 42 -1.12 7.06 -11.48
CA ASN A 42 -1.10 8.47 -11.89
C ASN A 42 0.13 9.15 -11.30
N ARG A 43 1.10 9.54 -12.14
CA ARG A 43 2.37 10.14 -11.70
C ARG A 43 2.21 11.40 -10.83
N LYS A 44 1.12 12.16 -11.01
CA LYS A 44 0.88 13.41 -10.28
C LYS A 44 0.30 13.17 -8.88
N THR A 45 -0.60 12.21 -8.74
CA THR A 45 -1.34 11.97 -7.48
C THR A 45 -0.80 10.77 -6.69
N GLY A 46 -0.16 9.83 -7.37
CA GLY A 46 0.22 8.52 -6.85
C GLY A 46 -0.92 7.50 -6.79
N GLU A 47 -2.14 7.90 -7.15
CA GLU A 47 -3.30 7.02 -7.10
C GLU A 47 -3.27 5.99 -8.23
N PHE A 48 -3.79 4.78 -7.95
CA PHE A 48 -3.97 3.74 -8.95
C PHE A 48 -5.27 3.95 -9.72
N GLU A 49 -5.15 4.09 -11.04
CA GLU A 49 -6.26 4.23 -11.96
C GLU A 49 -6.60 2.87 -12.55
N VAL A 50 -7.66 2.25 -12.03
CA VAL A 50 -8.13 0.92 -12.46
C VAL A 50 -8.78 1.01 -13.84
N GLU A 51 -8.35 0.16 -14.77
CA GLU A 51 -8.92 0.04 -16.11
C GLU A 51 -9.78 -1.20 -16.29
N GLY A 52 -9.51 -2.25 -15.52
CA GLY A 52 -10.30 -3.48 -15.53
C GLY A 52 -9.75 -4.49 -14.53
N ASN A 53 -10.29 -5.71 -14.57
CA ASN A 53 -9.92 -6.78 -13.64
C ASN A 53 -9.86 -8.13 -14.36
N VAL A 54 -8.81 -8.91 -14.11
CA VAL A 54 -8.57 -10.24 -14.72
C VAL A 54 -9.74 -11.21 -14.48
N TYR A 55 -10.37 -11.18 -13.30
CA TYR A 55 -11.50 -12.05 -12.97
C TYR A 55 -12.81 -11.63 -13.65
N LYS A 56 -12.87 -10.42 -14.22
CA LYS A 56 -14.08 -9.85 -14.84
C LYS A 56 -13.96 -9.64 -16.34
N HIS A 57 -12.73 -9.58 -16.86
CA HIS A 57 -12.49 -9.31 -18.27
C HIS A 57 -12.85 -10.53 -19.12
N SER A 58 -13.56 -10.31 -20.24
CA SER A 58 -14.15 -11.39 -21.06
C SER A 58 -13.14 -12.41 -21.57
N SER A 59 -11.90 -12.00 -21.85
CA SER A 59 -10.83 -12.88 -22.34
C SER A 59 -10.11 -13.70 -21.26
N THR A 60 -10.31 -13.40 -19.97
CA THR A 60 -9.59 -14.03 -18.85
C THR A 60 -10.50 -14.63 -17.79
N ALA A 61 -11.75 -14.15 -17.67
CA ALA A 61 -12.64 -14.48 -16.56
C ALA A 61 -12.86 -15.99 -16.39
N GLU A 62 -13.07 -16.74 -17.50
CA GLU A 62 -13.28 -18.19 -17.45
C GLU A 62 -12.09 -18.93 -16.84
N LYS A 63 -10.87 -18.57 -17.26
CA LYS A 63 -9.65 -19.18 -16.72
C LYS A 63 -9.38 -18.73 -15.29
N ALA A 64 -9.55 -17.44 -15.01
CA ALA A 64 -9.33 -16.84 -13.70
C ALA A 64 -10.28 -17.43 -12.64
N ALA A 65 -11.50 -17.81 -13.02
CA ALA A 65 -12.45 -18.48 -12.13
C ALA A 65 -11.94 -19.84 -11.59
N LEU A 66 -11.01 -20.50 -12.29
CA LEU A 66 -10.38 -21.73 -11.82
C LEU A 66 -9.32 -21.49 -10.72
N PHE A 67 -8.87 -20.24 -10.56
CA PHE A 67 -7.81 -19.84 -9.64
C PHE A 67 -8.25 -18.64 -8.80
N PRO A 68 -9.23 -18.80 -7.89
CA PRO A 68 -9.71 -17.69 -7.06
C PRO A 68 -8.60 -17.12 -6.17
N PRO A 69 -8.70 -15.85 -5.74
CA PRO A 69 -7.72 -15.25 -4.83
C PRO A 69 -7.53 -16.06 -3.54
N ASN A 70 -6.28 -16.20 -3.12
CA ASN A 70 -5.92 -16.78 -1.83
C ASN A 70 -6.21 -15.79 -0.71
N ILE A 71 -6.96 -16.21 0.30
CA ILE A 71 -7.34 -15.39 1.44
C ILE A 71 -6.53 -15.83 2.66
N GLY A 72 -5.68 -14.93 3.17
CA GLY A 72 -4.87 -15.16 4.36
C GLY A 72 -5.65 -15.04 5.67
N TYR A 73 -5.02 -15.47 6.76
CA TYR A 73 -5.56 -15.29 8.11
C TYR A 73 -5.50 -13.82 8.54
N PRO A 74 -6.50 -13.33 9.30
CA PRO A 74 -6.47 -11.97 9.81
C PRO A 74 -5.36 -11.79 10.87
N MET A 75 -4.60 -10.72 10.73
CA MET A 75 -3.58 -10.25 11.67
C MET A 75 -4.18 -9.16 12.56
N LEU A 76 -4.04 -9.29 13.89
CA LEU A 76 -4.64 -8.35 14.85
C LEU A 76 -4.27 -6.88 14.57
N SER A 77 -3.01 -6.64 14.21
CA SER A 77 -2.56 -5.35 13.71
C SER A 77 -1.45 -5.53 12.69
N TYR A 78 -1.35 -4.57 11.77
CA TYR A 78 -0.26 -4.43 10.84
C TYR A 78 0.18 -2.97 10.83
N THR A 79 1.47 -2.72 11.05
CA THR A 79 2.02 -1.36 11.16
C THR A 79 3.22 -1.21 10.24
N VAL A 80 3.22 -0.14 9.46
CA VAL A 80 4.35 0.26 8.61
C VAL A 80 4.69 1.70 8.94
N SER A 81 5.97 1.97 9.11
CA SER A 81 6.47 3.31 9.36
C SER A 81 7.71 3.56 8.53
N SER A 82 7.84 4.74 7.94
CA SER A 82 9.08 5.14 7.27
C SER A 82 10.27 5.19 8.24
N HIS A 83 11.48 4.98 7.74
CA HIS A 83 12.71 4.93 8.53
C HIS A 83 12.94 6.08 9.54
N VAL A 84 12.37 7.27 9.32
CA VAL A 84 12.51 8.43 10.24
C VAL A 84 11.54 8.42 11.43
N VAL A 85 10.74 7.38 11.57
CA VAL A 85 9.69 7.28 12.58
C VAL A 85 10.09 6.23 13.61
N ALA A 86 10.17 6.64 14.86
CA ALA A 86 10.47 5.75 15.99
C ALA A 86 9.22 5.60 16.85
N ARG A 87 8.85 4.36 17.18
CA ARG A 87 7.83 4.10 18.20
C ARG A 87 8.42 4.36 19.59
N THR A 88 7.73 5.16 20.38
CA THR A 88 8.10 5.47 21.78
C THR A 88 7.12 4.82 22.76
N GLY A 89 7.47 4.85 24.04
CA GLY A 89 6.60 4.34 25.10
C GLY A 89 5.30 5.14 25.18
N PHE A 90 4.16 4.44 25.24
CA PHE A 90 2.84 5.06 25.37
C PHE A 90 2.44 5.11 26.84
N GLU A 91 2.71 6.23 27.50
CA GLU A 91 2.26 6.49 28.86
C GLU A 91 1.00 7.36 28.83
N VAL A 92 -0.14 6.77 29.19
CA VAL A 92 -1.37 7.53 29.40
C VAL A 92 -1.34 8.06 30.82
N THR A 93 -1.13 9.36 30.98
CA THR A 93 -1.34 9.98 32.29
C THR A 93 -2.85 10.04 32.56
N PRO A 94 -3.34 9.61 33.74
CA PRO A 94 -4.77 9.58 34.09
C PRO A 94 -5.50 10.93 34.06
N GLN A 95 -4.77 12.02 33.79
CA GLN A 95 -5.29 13.39 33.75
C GLN A 95 -6.03 13.71 32.43
N VAL A 96 -5.81 12.92 31.37
CA VAL A 96 -6.59 13.03 30.15
C VAL A 96 -7.79 12.09 30.30
N GLY A 97 -8.96 12.65 30.63
CA GLY A 97 -10.21 11.95 30.97
C GLY A 97 -10.85 11.15 29.82
N VAL A 98 -10.06 10.43 29.02
CA VAL A 98 -10.54 9.59 27.93
C VAL A 98 -10.77 8.18 28.48
N GLN A 99 -12.03 7.89 28.82
CA GLN A 99 -12.46 6.52 29.13
C GLN A 99 -12.14 5.60 27.94
N GLY A 100 -11.58 4.41 28.20
CA GLY A 100 -11.39 3.36 27.19
C GLY A 100 -10.00 3.26 26.54
N ILE A 101 -9.05 4.18 26.78
CA ILE A 101 -7.69 4.05 26.22
C ILE A 101 -6.91 2.86 26.84
N ALA A 102 -7.13 2.57 28.12
CA ALA A 102 -6.45 1.47 28.81
C ALA A 102 -6.66 0.12 28.12
N ASP A 103 -7.89 -0.11 27.65
CA ASP A 103 -8.37 -1.34 27.01
C ASP A 103 -8.27 -1.32 25.48
N ALA A 104 -7.61 -0.31 24.91
CA ALA A 104 -7.44 -0.18 23.46
C ALA A 104 -6.64 -1.36 22.87
N SER A 105 -7.17 -1.94 21.80
CA SER A 105 -6.57 -3.07 21.07
C SER A 105 -5.27 -2.70 20.35
N ILE A 106 -5.13 -1.44 19.95
CA ILE A 106 -3.90 -0.86 19.41
C ILE A 106 -3.62 0.41 20.20
N LYS A 107 -2.39 0.60 20.67
CA LYS A 107 -1.95 1.84 21.32
C LYS A 107 -0.46 2.10 21.08
N GLY A 108 -0.11 3.36 20.88
CA GLY A 108 1.28 3.75 20.67
C GLY A 108 1.50 5.25 20.62
N GLU A 109 2.74 5.63 20.89
CA GLU A 109 3.28 6.94 20.57
C GLU A 109 4.37 6.76 19.50
N TRP A 110 4.42 7.67 18.54
CA TRP A 110 5.41 7.70 17.48
C TRP A 110 6.04 9.08 17.42
N GLN A 111 7.37 9.10 17.46
CA GLN A 111 8.19 10.28 17.28
C GLN A 111 8.68 10.33 15.84
N PHE A 112 8.41 11.43 15.17
CA PHE A 112 8.89 11.71 13.82
C PHE A 112 10.18 12.53 13.91
N GLY A 113 11.10 12.34 12.97
CA GLY A 113 12.30 13.17 12.87
C GLY A 113 12.05 14.55 12.24
N GLY A 114 13.13 15.26 11.94
CA GLY A 114 13.12 16.57 11.25
C GLY A 114 12.89 16.48 9.73
N LYS A 115 12.45 15.32 9.25
CA LYS A 115 12.09 15.02 7.86
C LYS A 115 10.68 14.47 7.84
N ARG A 116 10.01 14.52 6.68
CA ARG A 116 8.67 13.95 6.58
C ARG A 116 8.73 12.44 6.74
N GLY A 117 7.91 11.93 7.65
CA GLY A 117 7.72 10.51 7.88
C GLY A 117 6.28 10.09 7.60
N ALA A 118 6.09 8.80 7.34
CA ALA A 118 4.79 8.19 7.09
C ALA A 118 4.55 7.05 8.10
N LEU A 119 3.30 6.89 8.51
CA LEU A 119 2.82 5.80 9.35
C LEU A 119 1.49 5.28 8.82
N LEU A 120 1.40 3.97 8.66
CA LEU A 120 0.18 3.23 8.36
C LEU A 120 -0.06 2.21 9.46
N ILE A 121 -1.23 2.23 10.07
CA ILE A 121 -1.70 1.21 11.00
C ILE A 121 -3.00 0.64 10.46
N MET A 122 -3.09 -0.69 10.41
CA MET A 122 -4.29 -1.44 10.06
C MET A 122 -4.68 -2.34 11.22
N SER A 123 -5.92 -2.27 11.65
CA SER A 123 -6.50 -3.16 12.66
C SER A 123 -7.13 -4.37 11.97
N HIS A 124 -6.89 -5.57 12.48
CA HIS A 124 -7.41 -6.82 11.95
C HIS A 124 -7.17 -6.99 10.44
N SER A 125 -5.97 -6.61 9.96
CA SER A 125 -5.61 -6.66 8.54
C SER A 125 -5.67 -8.09 7.99
N ARG A 126 -6.03 -8.25 6.73
CA ARG A 126 -6.10 -9.52 6.02
C ARG A 126 -5.47 -9.35 4.64
N ILE A 127 -4.68 -10.33 4.22
CA ILE A 127 -4.05 -10.33 2.91
C ILE A 127 -4.90 -11.17 1.95
N GLU A 128 -5.20 -10.63 0.78
CA GLU A 128 -5.73 -11.37 -0.35
C GLU A 128 -4.70 -11.33 -1.49
N SER A 129 -4.40 -12.47 -2.11
CA SER A 129 -3.33 -12.57 -3.11
C SER A 129 -3.71 -13.42 -4.30
N MET A 130 -3.13 -13.11 -5.46
CA MET A 130 -3.30 -13.86 -6.70
C MET A 130 -2.51 -15.18 -6.64
N PRO A 131 -3.11 -16.32 -6.99
CA PRO A 131 -2.38 -17.58 -7.14
C PRO A 131 -1.28 -17.47 -8.22
N ALA A 132 -0.16 -18.17 -8.00
CA ALA A 132 0.98 -18.14 -8.93
C ALA A 132 0.60 -18.73 -10.31
N GLU A 133 -0.26 -19.74 -10.31
CA GLU A 133 -0.76 -20.43 -11.50
C GLU A 133 -1.53 -19.49 -12.44
N LEU A 134 -2.26 -18.52 -11.86
CA LEU A 134 -2.95 -17.51 -12.66
C LEU A 134 -1.96 -16.50 -13.26
N LEU A 135 -0.93 -16.11 -12.50
CA LEU A 135 0.14 -15.25 -13.04
C LEU A 135 0.87 -15.93 -14.19
N GLU A 136 1.25 -17.20 -14.06
CA GLU A 136 1.90 -17.99 -15.11
C GLU A 136 1.02 -18.11 -16.36
N TYR A 137 -0.29 -18.31 -16.19
CA TYR A 137 -1.24 -18.31 -17.31
C TYR A 137 -1.27 -16.96 -18.03
N ILE A 138 -1.33 -15.85 -17.30
CA ILE A 138 -1.34 -14.51 -17.90
C ILE A 138 -0.07 -14.30 -18.72
N THR A 139 1.09 -14.75 -18.22
CA THR A 139 2.36 -14.55 -18.92
C THR A 139 2.53 -15.39 -20.17
N SER A 140 2.12 -16.66 -20.10
CA SER A 140 2.20 -17.62 -21.22
C SER A 140 1.10 -17.43 -22.27
N SER A 141 0.08 -16.63 -21.95
CA SER A 141 -1.03 -16.34 -22.84
C SER A 141 -0.66 -15.28 -23.89
N PRO A 142 -1.26 -15.32 -25.10
CA PRO A 142 -1.19 -14.23 -26.09
C PRO A 142 -1.62 -12.85 -25.52
N LEU A 143 -2.29 -12.85 -24.37
CA LEU A 143 -2.64 -11.66 -23.59
C LEU A 143 -1.43 -10.87 -23.06
N ASN A 144 -0.20 -11.36 -23.22
CA ASN A 144 1.02 -10.62 -22.91
C ASN A 144 1.84 -10.22 -24.16
N GLU A 145 1.29 -10.41 -25.36
CA GLU A 145 1.96 -10.02 -26.61
C GLU A 145 1.92 -8.51 -26.89
N LYS A 146 2.63 -8.06 -27.92
CA LYS A 146 2.73 -6.64 -28.28
C LYS A 146 1.34 -6.08 -28.65
N GLY A 147 0.82 -5.16 -27.83
CA GLY A 147 -0.52 -4.57 -27.99
C GLY A 147 -1.60 -5.24 -27.14
N SER A 148 -1.20 -6.08 -26.19
CA SER A 148 -2.12 -6.82 -25.33
C SER A 148 -2.65 -6.02 -24.14
N LEU A 149 -3.58 -6.66 -23.41
CA LEU A 149 -4.32 -6.09 -22.30
C LEU A 149 -3.44 -5.58 -21.15
N PHE A 150 -2.29 -6.22 -20.90
CA PHE A 150 -1.46 -6.02 -19.71
C PHE A 150 -0.14 -5.29 -19.99
N LYS A 151 0.17 -5.01 -21.25
CA LYS A 151 1.43 -4.35 -21.59
C LYS A 151 1.50 -2.97 -20.95
N GLU A 152 2.60 -2.69 -20.27
CA GLU A 152 2.88 -1.41 -19.55
C GLU A 152 1.92 -1.11 -18.39
N LYS A 153 1.01 -2.03 -18.04
CA LYS A 153 0.08 -1.90 -16.91
C LYS A 153 0.63 -2.59 -15.67
N GLY A 154 0.31 -2.03 -14.52
CA GLY A 154 0.47 -2.69 -13.23
C GLY A 154 -0.72 -3.62 -12.98
N LEU A 155 -0.44 -4.85 -12.55
CA LEU A 155 -1.41 -5.84 -12.10
C LEU A 155 -1.39 -5.92 -10.58
N VAL A 156 -2.55 -5.75 -9.94
CA VAL A 156 -2.72 -5.92 -8.50
C VAL A 156 -2.68 -7.42 -8.18
N THR A 157 -1.59 -7.83 -7.53
CA THR A 157 -1.34 -9.24 -7.17
C THR A 157 -1.60 -9.53 -5.71
N GLU A 158 -1.62 -8.51 -4.85
CA GLU A 158 -1.89 -8.63 -3.43
C GLU A 158 -2.59 -7.37 -2.95
N ILE A 159 -3.55 -7.50 -2.04
CA ILE A 159 -4.16 -6.38 -1.31
C ILE A 159 -4.18 -6.68 0.18
N HIS A 160 -4.10 -5.63 0.99
CA HIS A 160 -4.31 -5.69 2.43
C HIS A 160 -5.66 -5.05 2.71
N THR A 161 -6.63 -5.85 3.15
CA THR A 161 -7.94 -5.39 3.55
C THR A 161 -8.01 -5.25 5.07
N CYS A 162 -8.78 -4.29 5.58
CA CYS A 162 -8.96 -4.14 7.03
C CYS A 162 -10.29 -3.48 7.38
N PRO A 163 -10.82 -3.74 8.58
CA PRO A 163 -11.97 -3.01 9.11
C PRO A 163 -11.66 -1.62 9.64
N ALA A 164 -10.41 -1.32 10.02
CA ALA A 164 -10.05 0.01 10.47
C ALA A 164 -8.59 0.31 10.15
N TYR A 165 -8.32 1.56 9.78
CA TYR A 165 -6.97 2.05 9.50
C TYR A 165 -6.73 3.42 10.09
N SER A 166 -5.46 3.74 10.28
CA SER A 166 -4.96 5.09 10.56
C SER A 166 -3.75 5.36 9.66
N LEU A 167 -3.80 6.47 8.95
CA LEU A 167 -2.78 6.99 8.06
C LEU A 167 -2.29 8.32 8.62
N TYR A 168 -0.98 8.49 8.71
CA TYR A 168 -0.39 9.75 9.11
C TYR A 168 0.88 10.07 8.32
N MET A 169 1.01 11.33 7.93
CA MET A 169 2.23 11.89 7.35
C MET A 169 2.62 13.15 8.12
N SER A 170 3.82 13.17 8.70
CA SER A 170 4.29 14.35 9.43
C SER A 170 4.59 15.53 8.50
N ALA A 171 4.55 16.75 9.04
CA ALA A 171 4.97 17.95 8.33
C ALA A 171 6.51 18.10 8.26
N GLY A 172 7.24 17.36 9.11
CA GLY A 172 8.70 17.26 9.11
C GLY A 172 9.39 18.04 10.23
N ASN A 173 8.69 18.35 11.33
CA ASN A 173 9.20 19.23 12.38
C ASN A 173 9.37 18.54 13.74
N ASN A 174 9.89 17.31 13.77
CA ASN A 174 10.04 16.51 14.98
C ASN A 174 8.72 16.29 15.76
N GLU A 175 7.63 16.08 15.03
CA GLU A 175 6.27 15.94 15.57
C GLU A 175 6.10 14.63 16.36
N LYS A 176 5.14 14.64 17.28
CA LYS A 176 4.65 13.44 17.95
C LYS A 176 3.25 13.07 17.49
N LEU A 177 2.99 11.78 17.45
CA LEU A 177 1.67 11.20 17.22
C LEU A 177 1.38 10.18 18.29
N ARG A 178 0.25 10.33 18.96
CA ARG A 178 -0.31 9.37 19.90
C ARG A 178 -1.60 8.83 19.32
N LEU A 179 -1.72 7.50 19.26
CA LEU A 179 -2.91 6.83 18.75
C LEU A 179 -3.33 5.70 19.66
N ALA A 180 -4.65 5.53 19.78
CA ALA A 180 -5.26 4.36 20.37
C ALA A 180 -6.50 3.96 19.58
N PHE A 181 -6.68 2.66 19.32
CA PHE A 181 -7.87 2.10 18.70
C PHE A 181 -8.69 1.31 19.71
N HIS A 182 -9.86 1.83 20.04
CA HIS A 182 -10.81 1.19 20.93
C HIS A 182 -11.85 0.42 20.13
N VAL A 183 -12.10 -0.83 20.50
CA VAL A 183 -13.22 -1.61 19.98
C VAL A 183 -14.31 -1.60 21.03
N THR A 184 -15.40 -0.91 20.73
CA THR A 184 -16.55 -0.84 21.63
C THR A 184 -17.36 -2.13 21.47
N THR A 185 -17.14 -3.07 22.39
CA THR A 185 -18.04 -4.24 22.52
C THR A 185 -19.36 -3.79 23.14
N PRO A 186 -20.51 -4.26 22.66
CA PRO A 186 -21.80 -3.95 23.27
C PRO A 186 -21.76 -4.27 24.76
N ILE A 187 -22.11 -3.29 25.59
CA ILE A 187 -22.42 -3.57 27.00
C ILE A 187 -23.60 -4.53 26.97
N PRO A 188 -23.52 -5.72 27.60
CA PRO A 188 -24.67 -6.62 27.68
C PRO A 188 -25.80 -5.83 28.33
N SER A 189 -26.84 -5.56 27.55
CA SER A 189 -28.00 -4.82 28.00
C SER A 189 -28.62 -5.55 29.19
N ALA A 190 -29.07 -4.79 30.19
CA ALA A 190 -29.79 -5.32 31.33
C ALA A 190 -30.91 -6.29 30.89
N PRO A 191 -31.25 -7.32 31.69
CA PRO A 191 -32.25 -8.31 31.31
C PRO A 191 -33.55 -7.62 30.87
N GLY A 192 -33.94 -7.80 29.61
CA GLY A 192 -35.18 -7.24 29.04
C GLY A 192 -35.00 -6.20 27.93
N ALA A 193 -33.78 -5.74 27.63
CA ALA A 193 -33.54 -4.84 26.49
C ALA A 193 -32.93 -5.61 25.30
N THR A 194 -33.73 -5.87 24.27
CA THR A 194 -33.26 -6.28 22.93
C THR A 194 -32.55 -5.10 22.26
N ALA A 195 -31.28 -4.89 22.60
CA ALA A 195 -30.44 -3.92 21.92
C ALA A 195 -29.49 -4.66 20.99
N GLY A 196 -29.73 -4.56 19.68
CA GLY A 196 -28.76 -4.91 18.64
C GLY A 196 -27.59 -3.94 18.67
N GLY A 197 -26.73 -4.06 19.68
CA GLY A 197 -25.54 -3.23 19.84
C GLY A 197 -24.58 -3.49 18.68
N LYS A 198 -24.29 -2.44 17.89
CA LYS A 198 -23.27 -2.51 16.84
C LYS A 198 -21.88 -2.47 17.50
N VAL A 199 -21.04 -3.45 17.18
CA VAL A 199 -19.61 -3.44 17.53
C VAL A 199 -18.93 -2.37 16.68
N GLY A 200 -18.75 -1.18 17.23
CA GLY A 200 -18.07 -0.07 16.56
C GLY A 200 -16.63 0.07 17.06
N GLY A 201 -15.69 0.39 16.16
CA GLY A 201 -14.33 0.80 16.53
C GLY A 201 -14.15 2.30 16.41
N GLU A 202 -13.32 2.90 17.26
CA GLU A 202 -13.00 4.34 17.22
C GLU A 202 -11.51 4.57 17.43
N TRP A 203 -10.95 5.52 16.67
CA TRP A 203 -9.56 5.98 16.80
C TRP A 203 -9.51 7.23 17.67
N TRP A 204 -8.89 7.09 18.85
CA TRP A 204 -8.40 8.23 19.60
C TRP A 204 -7.02 8.66 19.07
N LYS A 205 -6.81 9.98 18.99
CA LYS A 205 -5.62 10.56 18.39
C LYS A 205 -5.23 11.89 19.03
N GLU A 206 -3.94 12.13 19.13
CA GLU A 206 -3.33 13.40 19.51
C GLU A 206 -2.07 13.59 18.66
N TYR A 207 -1.96 14.70 17.94
CA TYR A 207 -0.82 15.02 17.07
C TYR A 207 -0.65 16.53 16.89
N ASP A 208 0.59 16.96 16.68
CA ASP A 208 0.95 18.38 16.63
C ASP A 208 0.67 19.02 15.25
N ALA A 209 1.08 18.34 14.18
CA ALA A 209 0.97 18.81 12.80
C ALA A 209 0.93 17.62 11.82
N GLY A 210 0.84 17.90 10.52
CA GLY A 210 0.84 16.88 9.47
C GLY A 210 -0.54 16.62 8.86
N VAL A 211 -0.61 15.55 8.05
CA VAL A 211 -1.83 15.08 7.42
C VAL A 211 -2.23 13.76 8.06
N TYR A 212 -3.46 13.70 8.57
CA TYR A 212 -3.98 12.55 9.29
C TYR A 212 -5.31 12.11 8.65
N GLN A 213 -5.48 10.80 8.49
CA GLN A 213 -6.74 10.18 8.05
C GLN A 213 -6.97 8.89 8.82
N ASP A 214 -8.21 8.62 9.25
CA ASP A 214 -8.60 7.33 9.79
C ASP A 214 -10.01 6.94 9.34
N ALA A 215 -10.30 5.65 9.48
CA ALA A 215 -11.65 5.15 9.43
C ALA A 215 -11.76 3.84 10.20
N ALA A 216 -12.99 3.51 10.61
CA ALA A 216 -13.35 2.22 11.18
C ALA A 216 -14.75 1.83 10.71
N HIS A 217 -14.89 0.60 10.22
CA HIS A 217 -16.16 0.09 9.73
C HIS A 217 -17.06 -0.24 10.94
N PRO A 218 -18.31 0.28 11.01
CA PRO A 218 -19.21 0.09 12.17
C PRO A 218 -19.63 -1.36 12.48
N GLU A 219 -19.27 -2.30 11.62
CA GLU A 219 -19.57 -3.73 11.74
C GLU A 219 -18.31 -4.60 11.71
N GLY A 220 -17.12 -3.98 11.75
CA GLY A 220 -15.85 -4.71 11.69
C GLY A 220 -15.61 -5.46 10.37
N LYS A 221 -16.22 -5.03 9.26
CA LYS A 221 -16.04 -5.64 7.93
C LYS A 221 -14.77 -5.13 7.25
N HIS A 222 -14.06 -6.04 6.56
CA HIS A 222 -12.85 -5.75 5.76
C HIS A 222 -13.18 -5.00 4.46
N THR A 223 -13.58 -3.73 4.56
CA THR A 223 -13.97 -2.92 3.40
C THR A 223 -12.89 -1.97 2.92
N PHE A 224 -11.94 -1.61 3.78
CA PHE A 224 -10.87 -0.68 3.41
C PHE A 224 -9.69 -1.44 2.81
N VAL A 225 -9.01 -0.82 1.83
CA VAL A 225 -7.82 -1.37 1.17
C VAL A 225 -6.66 -0.38 1.27
N PRO A 226 -5.94 -0.30 2.41
CA PRO A 226 -4.90 0.73 2.60
C PRO A 226 -3.57 0.44 1.89
N LEU A 227 -3.31 -0.81 1.48
CA LEU A 227 -2.04 -1.23 0.89
C LEU A 227 -2.27 -2.30 -0.19
N PHE A 228 -1.55 -2.21 -1.30
CA PHE A 228 -1.65 -3.18 -2.40
C PHE A 228 -0.31 -3.36 -3.13
N LYS A 229 -0.09 -4.55 -3.70
CA LYS A 229 1.12 -4.89 -4.45
C LYS A 229 0.83 -4.91 -5.94
N LEU A 230 1.57 -4.10 -6.68
CA LEU A 230 1.55 -4.09 -8.14
C LEU A 230 2.75 -4.85 -8.69
N LYS A 231 2.51 -5.71 -9.67
CA LYS A 231 3.54 -6.28 -10.53
C LYS A 231 3.35 -5.84 -11.97
N LYS A 232 4.44 -5.78 -12.74
CA LYS A 232 4.41 -5.50 -14.18
C LYS A 232 5.34 -6.45 -14.92
N THR A 233 5.09 -6.65 -16.20
CA THR A 233 6.02 -7.38 -17.06
C THR A 233 7.20 -6.48 -17.44
N PRO A 234 8.44 -7.02 -17.47
CA PRO A 234 9.61 -6.23 -17.82
C PRO A 234 9.57 -5.84 -19.29
N ILE A 235 9.99 -4.61 -19.60
CA ILE A 235 10.15 -4.16 -20.99
C ILE A 235 11.39 -4.86 -21.56
N ARG A 236 11.19 -5.90 -22.38
CA ARG A 236 12.28 -6.57 -23.09
C ARG A 236 12.73 -5.70 -24.28
N ILE A 237 13.70 -4.82 -24.06
CA ILE A 237 14.37 -4.10 -25.15
C ILE A 237 15.27 -5.09 -25.88
N ARG A 238 14.84 -5.54 -27.07
CA ARG A 238 15.69 -6.35 -27.94
C ARG A 238 16.66 -5.43 -28.68
N TYR A 239 17.92 -5.42 -28.28
CA TYR A 239 18.97 -4.88 -29.15
C TYR A 239 19.17 -5.80 -30.34
N ARG A 240 19.45 -5.22 -31.51
CA ARG A 240 19.53 -5.91 -32.81
C ARG A 240 20.55 -7.06 -32.83
N ASP A 241 21.52 -7.03 -31.91
CA ASP A 241 22.63 -7.98 -31.81
C ASP A 241 22.63 -8.78 -30.49
N SER A 242 21.57 -8.71 -29.68
CA SER A 242 21.49 -9.55 -28.48
C SER A 242 21.23 -11.01 -28.86
N PRO A 243 22.02 -11.98 -28.37
CA PRO A 243 21.71 -13.39 -28.57
C PRO A 243 20.30 -13.71 -28.05
N PRO A 244 19.59 -14.68 -28.66
CA PRO A 244 18.29 -15.12 -28.16
C PRO A 244 18.45 -15.42 -26.67
N PRO A 245 17.58 -14.88 -25.78
CA PRO A 245 17.72 -15.11 -24.37
C PRO A 245 17.72 -16.63 -24.14
N GLY A 246 18.86 -17.14 -23.66
CA GLY A 246 18.91 -18.47 -23.09
C GLY A 246 17.92 -18.50 -21.93
N ALA A 247 17.28 -19.66 -21.72
CA ALA A 247 16.28 -19.89 -20.69
C ALA A 247 16.85 -19.71 -19.27
N MET A 248 17.19 -18.47 -18.89
CA MET A 248 17.27 -18.09 -17.50
C MET A 248 15.83 -17.94 -17.03
N ALA A 249 15.50 -18.63 -15.95
CA ALA A 249 14.24 -18.53 -15.25
C ALA A 249 14.17 -17.15 -14.58
N ASP A 250 14.08 -16.09 -15.39
CA ASP A 250 13.88 -14.74 -14.92
C ASP A 250 12.41 -14.60 -14.53
N ASP A 251 12.13 -14.17 -13.30
CA ASP A 251 10.79 -13.83 -12.85
C ASP A 251 10.15 -12.88 -13.87
N GLU A 252 9.21 -13.39 -14.65
CA GLU A 252 8.59 -12.64 -15.76
C GLU A 252 7.72 -11.47 -15.28
N TRP A 253 7.53 -11.38 -13.96
CA TRP A 253 6.83 -10.31 -13.27
C TRP A 253 7.74 -9.67 -12.23
N ILE A 254 8.00 -8.39 -12.39
CA ILE A 254 8.74 -7.57 -11.43
C ILE A 254 7.78 -6.70 -10.62
N ASP A 255 8.18 -6.36 -9.40
CA ASP A 255 7.44 -5.37 -8.60
C ASP A 255 7.42 -4.03 -9.34
N SER A 256 6.24 -3.41 -9.43
CA SER A 256 6.11 -2.15 -10.14
C SER A 256 6.85 -1.05 -9.37
N PRO A 257 7.84 -0.37 -9.98
CA PRO A 257 8.50 0.77 -9.39
C PRO A 257 7.58 1.98 -9.43
N VAL A 258 7.80 2.93 -8.52
CA VAL A 258 7.11 4.22 -8.55
C VAL A 258 7.37 4.96 -9.88
N PRO A 259 6.37 5.63 -10.48
CA PRO A 259 6.52 6.26 -11.79
C PRO A 259 7.10 7.68 -11.73
N TRP A 260 7.69 8.11 -10.62
CA TRP A 260 8.31 9.43 -10.43
C TRP A 260 9.80 9.30 -10.07
N HIS A 261 10.57 10.37 -10.30
CA HIS A 261 11.95 10.44 -9.81
C HIS A 261 11.98 10.57 -8.28
N PRO A 262 13.16 10.37 -7.64
CA PRO A 262 13.28 10.58 -6.20
C PRO A 262 12.64 11.89 -5.76
N LEU A 263 11.83 11.82 -4.70
CA LEU A 263 11.12 12.98 -4.16
C LEU A 263 11.93 13.64 -3.05
N ASP A 264 11.95 14.97 -3.04
CA ASP A 264 12.45 15.79 -1.93
C ASP A 264 11.52 15.73 -0.70
N GLU A 265 11.84 16.49 0.35
CA GLU A 265 11.04 16.52 1.58
C GLU A 265 9.64 17.09 1.36
N GLU A 266 9.51 18.02 0.40
CA GLU A 266 8.26 18.66 0.03
C GLU A 266 7.36 17.74 -0.81
N GLY A 267 7.91 16.68 -1.41
CA GLY A 267 7.20 15.74 -2.29
C GLY A 267 7.32 16.09 -3.79
N GLN A 268 8.25 16.96 -4.15
CA GLN A 268 8.57 17.34 -5.52
C GLN A 268 9.73 16.49 -6.06
N GLU A 269 9.79 16.34 -7.37
CA GLU A 269 10.85 15.57 -8.03
C GLU A 269 12.11 16.44 -8.17
N PHE A 270 13.29 15.86 -7.91
CA PHE A 270 14.54 16.55 -8.17
C PHE A 270 14.68 16.89 -9.67
N LYS A 271 14.97 18.15 -9.99
CA LYS A 271 15.17 18.61 -11.38
C LYS A 271 16.52 18.11 -11.93
N ASP A 272 16.44 17.08 -12.78
CA ASP A 272 17.27 16.63 -13.92
C ASP A 272 18.81 16.60 -13.92
N ASP A 273 19.53 17.22 -12.98
CA ASP A 273 20.99 17.00 -12.87
C ASP A 273 21.34 15.90 -11.86
N VAL A 274 20.47 15.70 -10.86
CA VAL A 274 20.56 14.58 -9.91
C VAL A 274 19.68 13.41 -10.36
N GLY A 275 18.50 13.70 -10.94
CA GLY A 275 17.54 12.68 -11.40
C GLY A 275 18.10 11.72 -12.45
N ARG A 276 18.93 12.21 -13.40
CA ARG A 276 19.59 11.36 -14.40
C ARG A 276 20.57 10.36 -13.79
N ARG A 277 21.39 10.82 -12.83
CA ARG A 277 22.39 9.95 -12.17
C ARG A 277 21.76 8.83 -11.35
N TRP A 278 20.62 9.09 -10.70
CA TRP A 278 19.85 8.04 -10.00
C TRP A 278 19.09 7.11 -10.96
N GLN A 279 18.63 7.62 -12.10
CA GLN A 279 18.02 6.80 -13.15
C GLN A 279 19.03 5.79 -13.69
N ASP A 280 20.24 6.27 -14.01
CA ASP A 280 21.35 5.43 -14.48
C ASP A 280 21.74 4.38 -13.42
N GLU A 281 21.72 4.73 -12.13
CA GLU A 281 22.05 3.82 -11.03
C GLU A 281 20.93 2.80 -10.72
N CYS A 282 19.65 3.16 -10.86
CA CYS A 282 18.52 2.24 -10.76
C CYS A 282 18.44 1.29 -11.98
N ASP A 283 18.73 1.81 -13.17
CA ASP A 283 18.83 1.02 -14.41
C ASP A 283 20.08 0.10 -14.36
N GLU A 284 21.18 0.56 -13.76
CA GLU A 284 22.35 -0.29 -13.46
C GLU A 284 22.05 -1.35 -12.39
N LEU A 285 21.27 -1.04 -11.34
CA LEU A 285 20.91 -2.02 -10.31
C LEU A 285 20.00 -3.11 -10.90
N THR A 286 19.01 -2.74 -11.71
CA THR A 286 18.17 -3.70 -12.44
C THR A 286 18.95 -4.49 -13.49
N SER A 287 20.00 -3.91 -14.09
CA SER A 287 20.94 -4.60 -14.98
C SER A 287 21.91 -5.52 -14.23
N SER A 288 22.42 -5.13 -13.06
CA SER A 288 23.44 -5.85 -12.30
C SER A 288 22.93 -7.16 -11.68
N TYR A 289 21.64 -7.28 -11.42
CA TYR A 289 21.01 -8.55 -11.02
C TYR A 289 21.06 -9.61 -12.13
N THR A 290 21.28 -9.22 -13.40
CA THR A 290 21.52 -10.14 -14.52
C THR A 290 23.00 -10.48 -14.73
N GLY A 291 23.88 -9.93 -13.88
CA GLY A 291 25.31 -9.82 -14.15
C GLY A 291 26.26 -10.38 -13.10
N THR A 292 25.86 -11.33 -12.24
CA THR A 292 26.84 -11.99 -11.35
C THR A 292 27.55 -13.12 -12.10
N ARG A 293 28.56 -12.76 -12.91
CA ARG A 293 29.57 -13.69 -13.39
C ARG A 293 30.45 -14.11 -12.21
N PHE A 294 30.31 -15.35 -11.78
CA PHE A 294 31.37 -16.05 -11.06
C PHE A 294 32.64 -16.04 -11.93
N ARG A 295 33.75 -15.57 -11.35
CA ARG A 295 35.10 -15.89 -11.82
C ARG A 295 35.46 -17.31 -11.41
#